data_AF-A0A6S7H352-F1
#
_entry.id   AF-A0A6S7H352-F1
#
_cell.length_a   1.000
_cell.length_b   1.000
_cell.length_c   1.000
_cell.angle_alpha   90.00
_cell.angle_beta   90.00
_cell.angle_gamma   90.00
#
_symmetry.space_group_name_H-M   'P 1'
#
loop_
_entity.id
_entity.type
_entity.pdbx_description
1 polymer ?
#
loop_
_entity_poly.entity_id
_entity_poly.type
_entity_poly.pdbx_seq_one_letter_code
_entity_poly.pdbx_strand_id
1 'polypeptide(L)'
;MTGRSTKEWRELLKQKGVYPYEYMDGFERLEETSLPPKEKFFSKLNNESISDTDYERAWNVWNTFNMKTMRNYHDLYLITDVLLLTEVMENCRKVCKTNYGLDPMWYYTAPVLAWDAVLKLTGVELDLISDPDMYLFIEKGIRGGISTITKRYAKANNKYIELSKNLTWLKKFKKWMGRKFSDLSVVIISMLIMIVTVITGTELVISRDDEERNRESSVPYPGLIPPALSAGSQEHGLSFSYPIWRRLVPV
;
A
#
# COMPACT_ATOMS: atom_id res chain seq x y z
N MET A 1 37.93 -30.33 -0.28
CA MET A 1 36.61 -30.17 -0.92
C MET A 1 36.83 -29.56 -2.30
N THR A 2 36.46 -30.31 -3.34
CA THR A 2 36.80 -30.12 -4.75
C THR A 2 36.01 -28.94 -5.36
N GLY A 3 36.69 -28.08 -6.12
CA GLY A 3 36.17 -26.79 -6.62
C GLY A 3 34.93 -26.82 -7.53
N ARG A 4 34.32 -27.99 -7.77
CA ARG A 4 33.03 -28.13 -8.46
C ARG A 4 31.85 -27.84 -7.53
N SER A 5 31.93 -28.23 -6.25
CA SER A 5 30.87 -27.94 -5.28
C SER A 5 30.75 -26.45 -4.97
N THR A 6 31.85 -25.70 -5.08
CA THR A 6 31.90 -24.29 -4.66
C THR A 6 31.03 -23.37 -5.52
N LYS A 7 30.84 -23.68 -6.80
CA LYS A 7 30.06 -22.85 -7.71
C LYS A 7 28.55 -23.10 -7.56
N GLU A 8 28.17 -24.36 -7.37
CA GLU A 8 26.78 -24.80 -7.30
C GLU A 8 26.06 -24.25 -6.07
N TRP A 9 26.66 -24.36 -4.88
CA TRP A 9 26.03 -23.81 -3.67
C TRP A 9 25.92 -22.28 -3.70
N ARG A 10 26.88 -21.58 -4.34
CA ARG A 10 26.84 -20.12 -4.48
C ARG A 10 25.67 -19.66 -5.32
N GLU A 11 25.36 -20.34 -6.42
CA GLU A 11 24.21 -19.97 -7.24
C GLU A 11 22.88 -20.19 -6.49
N LEU A 12 22.81 -21.22 -5.63
CA LEU A 12 21.65 -21.45 -4.78
C LEU A 12 21.44 -20.36 -3.71
N LEU A 13 22.53 -19.84 -3.11
CA LEU A 13 22.45 -18.86 -2.02
C LEU A 13 22.37 -17.39 -2.46
N LYS A 14 22.61 -17.07 -3.73
CA LYS A 14 22.52 -15.69 -4.26
C LYS A 14 21.11 -15.13 -4.35
N GLN A 15 20.10 -15.95 -4.11
CA GLN A 15 18.69 -15.58 -4.27
C GLN A 15 17.94 -15.79 -2.96
N LYS A 16 16.79 -15.12 -2.84
CA LYS A 16 15.91 -15.25 -1.68
C LYS A 16 15.57 -16.72 -1.44
N GLY A 17 15.88 -17.24 -0.25
CA GLY A 17 15.55 -18.61 0.13
C GLY A 17 14.05 -18.86 0.13
N VAL A 18 13.68 -20.13 0.00
CA VAL A 18 12.29 -20.59 0.13
C VAL A 18 12.12 -21.07 1.57
N TYR A 19 11.04 -20.68 2.24
CA TYR A 19 10.85 -21.04 3.64
C TYR A 19 9.37 -21.22 3.98
N PRO A 20 8.97 -22.30 4.69
CA PRO A 20 7.58 -22.55 5.02
C PRO A 20 7.19 -21.84 6.33
N TYR A 21 6.98 -20.52 6.27
CA TYR A 21 6.75 -19.69 7.47
C TYR A 21 5.58 -20.17 8.33
N GLU A 22 4.45 -20.47 7.70
CA GLU A 22 3.24 -20.90 8.37
C GLU A 22 3.35 -22.30 8.99
N TYR A 23 4.26 -23.13 8.48
CA TYR A 23 4.53 -24.46 9.02
C TYR A 23 5.46 -24.44 10.23
N MET A 24 6.34 -23.44 10.31
CA MET A 24 7.34 -23.31 11.37
C MET A 24 6.72 -22.63 12.60
N ASP A 25 5.71 -23.30 13.16
CA ASP A 25 4.84 -22.82 14.24
C ASP A 25 5.32 -23.19 15.66
N GLY A 26 6.38 -23.98 15.78
CA GLY A 26 6.96 -24.40 17.04
C GLY A 26 8.39 -24.93 16.91
N PHE A 27 9.08 -25.07 18.04
CA PHE A 27 10.48 -25.53 18.07
C PHE A 27 10.63 -27.01 17.70
N GLU A 28 9.61 -27.82 17.96
CA GLU A 28 9.54 -29.23 17.59
C GLU A 28 9.70 -29.44 16.07
N ARG A 29 9.25 -28.47 15.27
CA ARG A 29 9.41 -28.50 13.80
C ARG A 29 10.86 -28.48 13.36
N LEU A 30 11.75 -27.90 14.17
CA LEU A 30 13.19 -27.83 13.86
C LEU A 30 13.86 -29.20 13.95
N GLU A 31 13.33 -30.12 14.75
CA GLU A 31 13.88 -31.47 14.90
C GLU A 31 13.43 -32.44 13.80
N GLU A 32 12.49 -32.02 12.94
CA GLU A 32 12.02 -32.84 11.84
C GLU A 32 13.14 -33.13 10.83
N THR A 33 13.25 -34.38 10.40
CA THR A 33 14.37 -34.87 9.58
C THR A 33 14.08 -34.87 8.08
N SER A 34 12.99 -34.23 7.65
CA SER A 34 12.56 -34.17 6.26
C SER A 34 12.06 -32.78 5.93
N LEU A 35 12.24 -32.36 4.68
CA LEU A 35 11.59 -31.17 4.16
C LEU A 35 10.05 -31.36 4.18
N PRO A 36 9.27 -30.38 4.66
CA PRO A 36 7.82 -30.46 4.66
C PRO A 36 7.27 -30.64 3.25
N PRO A 37 6.11 -31.28 3.09
CA PRO A 37 5.51 -31.44 1.78
C PRO A 37 5.05 -30.08 1.23
N LYS A 38 4.91 -29.98 -0.10
CA LYS A 38 4.67 -28.73 -0.82
C LYS A 38 3.46 -27.95 -0.29
N GLU A 39 2.42 -28.65 0.16
CA GLU A 39 1.18 -28.07 0.69
C GLU A 39 1.42 -27.26 1.98
N LYS A 40 2.51 -27.49 2.69
CA LYS A 40 2.89 -26.78 3.91
C LYS A 40 3.62 -25.46 3.65
N PHE A 41 3.91 -25.12 2.40
CA PHE A 41 4.50 -23.84 1.99
C PHE A 41 3.45 -22.80 1.56
N PHE A 42 2.20 -22.95 1.96
CA PHE A 42 1.13 -22.01 1.65
C PHE A 42 1.32 -20.68 2.39
N SER A 43 1.36 -19.56 1.67
CA SER A 43 1.49 -18.23 2.27
C SER A 43 0.13 -17.60 2.54
N LYS A 44 -0.17 -17.31 3.82
CA LYS A 44 -1.40 -16.58 4.20
C LYS A 44 -1.37 -15.12 3.77
N LEU A 45 -0.17 -14.51 3.71
CA LEU A 45 0.01 -13.12 3.31
C LEU A 45 -0.41 -12.89 1.85
N ASN A 46 0.00 -13.79 0.96
CA ASN A 46 -0.32 -13.71 -0.47
C ASN A 46 -1.55 -14.55 -0.85
N ASN A 47 -2.05 -15.38 0.08
CA ASN A 47 -3.12 -16.35 -0.14
C ASN A 47 -2.84 -17.29 -1.34
N GLU A 48 -1.59 -17.73 -1.46
CA GLU A 48 -1.09 -18.51 -2.60
C GLU A 48 -0.20 -19.68 -2.14
N SER A 49 -0.26 -20.78 -2.89
CA SER A 49 0.65 -21.91 -2.74
C SER A 49 1.98 -21.63 -3.42
N ILE A 50 3.04 -22.28 -2.94
CA ILE A 50 4.35 -22.23 -3.58
C ILE A 50 4.32 -22.77 -5.03
N SER A 51 5.12 -22.17 -5.92
CA SER A 51 5.36 -22.69 -7.27
C SER A 51 6.12 -24.02 -7.25
N ASP A 52 5.96 -24.86 -8.27
CA ASP A 52 6.76 -26.09 -8.40
C ASP A 52 8.26 -25.78 -8.46
N THR A 53 8.63 -24.73 -9.20
CA THR A 53 10.03 -24.29 -9.33
C THR A 53 10.66 -23.86 -8.01
N ASP A 54 9.91 -23.18 -7.15
CA ASP A 54 10.42 -22.79 -5.83
C ASP A 54 10.53 -23.98 -4.89
N TYR A 55 9.59 -24.92 -4.94
CA TYR A 55 9.67 -26.13 -4.13
C TYR A 55 10.83 -27.04 -4.57
N GLU A 56 11.04 -27.22 -5.88
CA GLU A 56 12.21 -27.90 -6.43
C GLU A 56 13.52 -27.25 -5.96
N ARG A 57 13.55 -25.91 -5.88
CA ARG A 57 14.70 -25.17 -5.35
C ARG A 57 14.92 -25.43 -3.87
N ALA A 58 13.86 -25.43 -3.05
CA ALA A 58 13.97 -25.80 -1.63
C ALA A 58 14.53 -27.22 -1.46
N TRP A 59 14.06 -28.15 -2.30
CA TRP A 59 14.55 -29.52 -2.36
C TRP A 59 16.02 -29.58 -2.77
N ASN A 60 16.44 -28.83 -3.78
CA ASN A 60 17.84 -28.75 -4.20
C ASN A 60 18.73 -28.25 -3.06
N VAL A 61 18.34 -27.18 -2.36
CA VAL A 61 19.08 -26.71 -1.18
C VAL A 61 19.16 -27.80 -0.11
N TRP A 62 18.07 -28.49 0.20
CA TRP A 62 18.07 -29.57 1.18
C TRP A 62 19.11 -30.65 0.86
N ASN A 63 19.21 -31.05 -0.42
CA ASN A 63 20.07 -32.15 -0.84
C ASN A 63 21.52 -31.72 -1.10
N THR A 64 21.75 -30.57 -1.72
CA THR A 64 23.09 -30.04 -1.99
C THR A 64 23.88 -29.81 -0.70
N PHE A 65 23.21 -29.35 0.36
CA PHE A 65 23.82 -29.12 1.67
C PHE A 65 23.70 -30.32 2.62
N ASN A 66 23.11 -31.43 2.15
CA ASN A 66 22.91 -32.66 2.92
C ASN A 66 22.26 -32.40 4.30
N MET A 67 21.16 -31.65 4.29
CA MET A 67 20.44 -31.25 5.49
C MET A 67 19.85 -32.47 6.20
N LYS A 68 20.08 -32.56 7.51
CA LYS A 68 19.60 -33.67 8.34
C LYS A 68 18.33 -33.33 9.10
N THR A 69 18.17 -32.06 9.43
CA THR A 69 17.07 -31.53 10.24
C THR A 69 16.59 -30.22 9.66
N MET A 70 15.33 -29.88 9.92
CA MET A 70 14.78 -28.57 9.61
C MET A 70 15.53 -27.43 10.30
N ARG A 71 16.14 -27.69 11.46
CA ARG A 71 17.07 -26.76 12.13
C ARG A 71 18.22 -26.36 11.21
N ASN A 72 18.87 -27.32 10.55
CA ASN A 72 19.99 -27.00 9.64
C ASN A 72 19.53 -26.16 8.44
N TYR A 73 18.33 -26.46 7.91
CA TYR A 73 17.74 -25.67 6.84
C TYR A 73 17.40 -24.24 7.29
N HIS A 74 16.82 -24.10 8.48
CA HIS A 74 16.50 -22.82 9.11
C HIS A 74 17.75 -21.97 9.36
N ASP A 75 18.79 -22.55 9.95
CA ASP A 75 20.04 -21.84 10.23
C ASP A 75 20.69 -21.34 8.93
N LEU A 76 20.71 -22.18 7.88
CA LEU A 76 21.22 -21.76 6.57
C LEU A 76 20.38 -20.62 5.98
N TYR A 77 19.05 -20.72 6.04
CA TYR A 77 18.14 -19.69 5.56
C TYR A 77 18.40 -18.35 6.26
N LEU A 78 18.44 -18.34 7.59
CA LEU A 78 18.68 -17.13 8.38
C LEU A 78 20.07 -16.54 8.15
N ILE A 79 21.11 -17.37 8.15
CA ILE A 79 22.48 -16.91 7.91
C ILE A 79 22.57 -16.27 6.53
N THR A 80 21.95 -16.88 5.51
CA THR A 80 21.98 -16.34 4.15
C THR A 80 21.26 -14.99 4.07
N ASP A 81 20.08 -14.86 4.69
CA ASP A 81 19.31 -13.61 4.70
C ASP A 81 20.09 -12.47 5.38
N VAL A 82 20.73 -12.77 6.52
CA VAL A 82 21.59 -11.80 7.25
C VAL A 82 22.83 -11.42 6.44
N LEU A 83 23.49 -12.39 5.79
CA LEU A 83 24.67 -12.12 4.98
C LEU A 83 24.35 -11.25 3.76
N LEU A 84 23.24 -11.55 3.06
CA LEU A 84 22.78 -10.75 1.92
C LEU A 84 22.46 -9.32 2.35
N LEU A 85 21.76 -9.14 3.48
CA LEU A 85 21.49 -7.81 4.02
C LEU A 85 22.79 -7.08 4.42
N THR A 86 23.73 -7.79 5.03
CA THR A 86 25.03 -7.23 5.43
C THR A 86 25.81 -6.73 4.23
N GLU A 87 25.87 -7.50 3.13
CA GLU A 87 26.54 -7.10 1.89
C GLU A 87 25.93 -5.84 1.28
N VAL A 88 24.60 -5.76 1.22
CA VAL A 88 23.87 -4.57 0.75
C VAL A 88 24.18 -3.36 1.63
N MET A 89 24.17 -3.51 2.95
CA MET A 89 24.46 -2.41 3.88
C MET A 89 25.91 -1.97 3.83
N GLU A 90 26.87 -2.88 3.68
CA GLU A 90 28.27 -2.53 3.47
C GLU A 90 28.47 -1.74 2.16
N ASN A 91 27.81 -2.16 1.08
CA ASN A 91 27.85 -1.44 -0.18
C ASN A 91 27.22 -0.05 -0.05
N CYS A 92 26.07 0.06 0.63
CA CYS A 92 25.43 1.33 0.94
C CYS A 92 26.38 2.27 1.71
N ARG A 93 27.06 1.77 2.75
CA ARG A 93 28.07 2.54 3.50
C ARG A 93 29.20 3.04 2.62
N LYS A 94 29.76 2.17 1.76
CA LYS A 94 30.82 2.54 0.81
C LYS A 94 30.35 3.66 -0.11
N VAL A 95 29.18 3.50 -0.74
CA VAL A 95 28.60 4.50 -1.67
C VAL A 95 28.35 5.83 -0.98
N CYS A 96 27.71 5.83 0.20
CA CYS A 96 27.43 7.06 0.94
C CYS A 96 28.71 7.78 1.40
N LYS A 97 29.71 7.02 1.84
CA LYS A 97 30.99 7.59 2.26
C LYS A 97 31.77 8.16 1.07
N THR A 98 31.74 7.51 -0.09
CA THR A 98 32.38 8.01 -1.31
C THR A 98 31.68 9.25 -1.86
N ASN A 99 30.35 9.28 -1.89
CA ASN A 99 29.60 10.36 -2.55
C ASN A 99 29.33 11.57 -1.64
N TYR A 100 29.02 11.33 -0.37
CA TYR A 100 28.60 12.38 0.58
C TYR A 100 29.60 12.57 1.73
N GLY A 101 30.55 11.64 1.92
CA GLY A 101 31.42 11.64 3.11
C GLY A 101 30.64 11.45 4.41
N LEU A 102 29.47 10.81 4.34
CA LEU A 102 28.60 10.49 5.48
C LEU A 102 28.47 8.97 5.59
N ASP A 103 28.44 8.44 6.82
CA ASP A 103 28.21 7.02 7.07
C ASP A 103 26.74 6.80 7.46
N PRO A 104 25.96 6.03 6.67
CA PRO A 104 24.53 5.84 6.90
C PRO A 104 24.24 5.17 8.26
N MET A 105 25.21 4.52 8.89
CA MET A 105 25.02 3.86 10.20
C MET A 105 24.84 4.83 11.37
N TRP A 106 25.10 6.13 11.17
CA TRP A 106 24.85 7.17 12.17
C TRP A 106 23.41 7.72 12.12
N TYR A 107 22.61 7.29 11.15
CA TYR A 107 21.26 7.81 10.93
C TYR A 107 20.23 6.70 11.15
N TYR A 108 19.10 7.06 11.76
CA TYR A 108 18.01 6.12 11.98
C TYR A 108 17.29 5.72 10.68
N THR A 109 17.20 6.64 9.71
CA THR A 109 16.46 6.43 8.46
C THR A 109 17.13 7.10 7.27
N ALA A 110 16.88 6.58 6.08
CA ALA A 110 17.42 7.11 4.82
C ALA A 110 17.03 8.58 4.53
N PRO A 111 15.81 9.07 4.84
CA PRO A 111 15.47 10.48 4.65
C PRO A 111 16.32 11.44 5.49
N VAL A 112 16.68 11.08 6.73
CA VAL A 112 17.54 11.93 7.57
C VAL A 112 18.95 12.01 7.01
N LEU A 113 19.49 10.88 6.54
CA LEU A 113 20.75 10.87 5.81
C LEU A 113 20.69 11.74 4.55
N ALA A 114 19.62 11.63 3.76
CA ALA A 114 19.46 12.41 2.54
C ALA A 114 19.37 13.92 2.85
N TRP A 115 18.66 14.28 3.91
CA TRP A 115 18.56 15.66 4.38
C TRP A 115 19.93 16.23 4.75
N ASP A 116 20.69 15.51 5.57
CA ASP A 116 22.02 15.95 5.99
C ASP A 116 23.02 15.98 4.83
N ALA A 117 22.91 15.03 3.89
CA ALA A 117 23.68 15.06 2.64
C ALA A 117 23.39 16.33 1.82
N VAL A 118 22.13 16.74 1.72
CA VAL A 118 21.73 17.97 1.02
C VAL A 118 22.32 19.20 1.73
N LEU A 119 22.18 19.30 3.05
CA LEU A 119 22.73 20.41 3.82
C LEU A 119 24.25 20.50 3.68
N LYS A 120 24.95 19.37 3.79
CA LYS A 120 26.41 19.30 3.62
C LYS A 120 26.88 19.70 2.22
N LEU A 121 26.15 19.28 1.17
CA LEU A 121 26.50 19.60 -0.22
C LEU A 121 26.23 21.07 -0.56
N THR A 122 25.15 21.65 -0.02
CA THR A 122 24.74 23.03 -0.30
C THR A 122 25.42 24.06 0.60
N GLY A 123 25.87 23.65 1.79
CA GLY A 123 26.42 24.54 2.80
C GLY A 123 25.39 25.51 3.39
N VAL A 124 24.09 25.26 3.18
CA VAL A 124 23.00 26.11 3.69
C VAL A 124 22.81 25.85 5.17
N GLU A 125 22.84 26.92 5.97
CA GLU A 125 22.42 26.90 7.36
C GLU A 125 20.93 27.23 7.43
N LEU A 126 20.15 26.39 8.11
CA LEU A 126 18.72 26.58 8.25
C LEU A 126 18.40 27.33 9.53
N ASP A 127 17.60 28.39 9.40
CA ASP A 127 17.06 29.11 10.54
C ASP A 127 15.86 28.39 11.15
N LEU A 128 15.74 28.49 12.47
CA LEU A 128 14.57 28.00 13.19
C LEU A 128 13.37 28.92 12.97
N ILE A 129 12.29 28.35 12.41
CA ILE A 129 10.99 29.04 12.32
C ILE A 129 10.48 29.30 13.74
N SER A 130 10.55 30.56 14.16
CA SER A 130 10.15 30.99 15.51
C SER A 130 8.74 31.59 15.55
N ASP A 131 8.23 32.04 14.40
CA ASP A 131 6.90 32.61 14.26
C ASP A 131 5.85 31.51 13.98
N PRO A 132 4.83 31.34 14.84
CA PRO A 132 3.74 30.39 14.62
C PRO A 132 2.99 30.63 13.31
N ASP A 133 2.82 31.88 12.87
CA ASP A 133 2.06 32.18 11.65
C ASP A 133 2.81 31.71 10.40
N MET A 134 4.14 31.85 10.37
CA MET A 134 4.99 31.29 9.31
C MET A 134 4.91 29.76 9.26
N TYR A 135 4.93 29.11 10.43
CA TYR A 135 4.79 27.65 10.52
C TYR A 135 3.44 27.19 9.96
N LEU A 136 2.34 27.82 10.40
CA LEU A 136 0.98 27.49 9.95
C LEU A 136 0.79 27.76 8.45
N PHE A 137 1.44 28.80 7.91
CA PHE A 137 1.43 29.08 6.48
C PHE A 137 2.08 27.95 5.68
N ILE A 138 3.26 27.49 6.10
CA ILE A 138 3.97 26.38 5.45
C ILE A 138 3.17 25.09 5.55
N GLU A 139 2.68 24.75 6.75
CA GLU A 139 1.89 23.55 7.00
C GLU A 139 0.64 23.51 6.12
N LYS A 140 -0.10 24.62 6.02
CA LYS A 140 -1.26 24.77 5.12
C LYS A 140 -0.89 24.67 3.64
N GLY A 141 0.37 24.91 3.28
CA GLY A 141 0.90 24.81 1.92
C GLY A 141 1.33 23.40 1.52
N ILE A 142 1.54 22.48 2.47
CA ILE A 142 1.99 21.11 2.17
C ILE A 142 0.88 20.37 1.40
N ARG A 143 1.23 19.86 0.21
CA ARG A 143 0.37 19.01 -0.61
C ARG A 143 1.12 17.73 -0.93
N GLY A 144 0.41 16.60 -0.89
CA GLY A 144 0.94 15.32 -1.35
C GLY A 144 1.09 15.28 -2.87
N GLY A 145 1.49 14.12 -3.39
CA GLY A 145 1.52 13.88 -4.83
C GLY A 145 0.12 13.98 -5.45
N ILE A 146 0.04 14.47 -6.68
CA ILE A 146 -1.20 14.47 -7.46
C ILE A 146 -1.55 13.01 -7.79
N SER A 147 -2.71 12.56 -7.33
CA SER A 147 -3.31 11.29 -7.73
C SER A 147 -4.60 11.56 -8.47
N THR A 148 -4.61 11.27 -9.78
CA THR A 148 -5.75 11.54 -10.65
C THR A 148 -6.18 10.26 -11.37
N ILE A 149 -7.44 9.87 -11.21
CA ILE A 149 -8.07 8.84 -12.04
C ILE A 149 -8.79 9.53 -13.19
N THR A 150 -8.23 9.46 -14.39
CA THR A 150 -8.88 10.02 -15.58
C THR A 150 -9.95 9.05 -16.10
N LYS A 151 -11.21 9.50 -16.18
CA LYS A 151 -12.23 8.78 -16.93
C LYS A 151 -12.06 9.09 -18.40
N ARG A 152 -11.80 8.07 -19.23
CA ARG A 152 -11.79 8.24 -20.70
C ARG A 152 -13.19 8.69 -21.14
N TYR A 153 -13.26 9.80 -21.86
CA TYR A 153 -14.50 10.25 -22.47
C TYR A 153 -14.89 9.26 -23.59
N ALA A 154 -15.95 8.49 -23.36
CA ALA A 154 -16.55 7.63 -24.36
C ALA A 154 -17.92 8.18 -24.73
N LYS A 155 -18.05 8.69 -25.95
CA LYS A 155 -19.34 9.05 -26.55
C LYS A 155 -19.70 7.96 -27.54
N ALA A 156 -20.80 7.24 -27.28
CA ALA A 156 -21.32 6.26 -28.23
C ALA A 156 -21.72 6.99 -29.53
N ASN A 157 -21.10 6.62 -30.65
CA ASN A 157 -21.42 7.13 -31.99
C ASN A 157 -22.09 6.04 -32.83
N ASN A 158 -23.16 5.44 -32.31
CA ASN A 158 -23.92 4.44 -33.04
C ASN A 158 -25.10 5.12 -33.76
N LYS A 159 -25.04 5.19 -35.10
CA LYS A 159 -26.11 5.74 -35.95
C LYS A 159 -27.45 5.00 -35.83
N TYR A 160 -27.43 3.76 -35.32
CA TYR A 160 -28.62 2.91 -35.16
C TYR A 160 -29.20 2.94 -33.74
N ILE A 161 -28.52 3.58 -32.79
CA ILE A 161 -29.07 3.84 -31.45
C ILE A 161 -29.49 5.31 -31.41
N GLU A 162 -30.76 5.57 -31.72
CA GLU A 162 -31.40 6.83 -31.34
C GLU A 162 -31.48 6.89 -29.80
N LEU A 163 -30.41 7.36 -29.16
CA LEU A 163 -30.50 7.87 -27.81
C LEU A 163 -31.52 9.01 -27.83
N SER A 164 -32.72 8.75 -27.32
CA SER A 164 -33.84 9.67 -27.11
C SER A 164 -35.03 9.66 -28.09
N LYS A 165 -35.59 8.49 -28.47
CA LYS A 165 -37.01 8.47 -28.90
C LYS A 165 -37.97 7.56 -28.13
N ASN A 166 -37.50 6.63 -27.29
CA ASN A 166 -38.39 5.70 -26.58
C ASN A 166 -38.17 5.56 -25.06
N LEU A 167 -37.81 6.65 -24.36
CA LEU A 167 -38.05 6.75 -22.90
C LEU A 167 -39.48 7.21 -22.59
N THR A 168 -40.45 6.95 -23.49
CA THR A 168 -41.87 7.21 -23.26
C THR A 168 -42.37 6.42 -22.05
N TRP A 169 -41.89 5.20 -21.86
CA TRP A 169 -42.19 4.40 -20.68
C TRP A 169 -41.60 5.01 -19.41
N LEU A 170 -40.39 5.58 -19.45
CA LEU A 170 -39.73 6.18 -18.28
C LEU A 170 -40.39 7.52 -17.89
N LYS A 171 -40.83 8.31 -18.88
CA LYS A 171 -41.69 9.49 -18.66
C LYS A 171 -43.08 9.10 -18.13
N LYS A 172 -43.70 8.05 -18.68
CA LYS A 172 -44.98 7.51 -18.18
C LYS A 172 -44.82 6.95 -16.76
N PHE A 173 -43.70 6.31 -16.45
CA PHE A 173 -43.39 5.73 -15.14
C PHE A 173 -43.16 6.84 -14.10
N LYS A 174 -42.37 7.87 -14.40
CA LYS A 174 -42.23 9.05 -13.53
C LYS A 174 -43.59 9.73 -13.28
N LYS A 175 -44.44 9.88 -14.31
CA LYS A 175 -45.78 10.46 -14.18
C LYS A 175 -46.76 9.57 -13.38
N TRP A 176 -46.67 8.25 -13.55
CA TRP A 176 -47.47 7.27 -12.80
C TRP A 176 -47.04 7.22 -11.33
N MET A 177 -45.73 7.21 -11.05
CA MET A 177 -45.17 7.34 -9.70
C MET A 177 -45.64 8.62 -9.02
N GLY A 178 -45.53 9.77 -9.70
CA GLY A 178 -46.00 11.05 -9.16
C GLY A 178 -47.49 11.08 -8.83
N ARG A 179 -48.36 10.46 -9.65
CA ARG A 179 -49.82 10.40 -9.39
C ARG A 179 -50.23 9.35 -8.36
N LYS A 180 -49.50 8.24 -8.24
CA LYS A 180 -49.87 7.14 -7.35
C LYS A 180 -49.36 7.37 -5.92
N PHE A 181 -48.33 8.19 -5.77
CA PHE A 181 -47.71 8.56 -4.51
C PHE A 181 -47.91 10.04 -4.14
N SER A 182 -48.75 10.80 -4.86
CA SER A 182 -49.05 12.22 -4.51
C SER A 182 -49.78 12.37 -3.17
N ASP A 183 -50.56 11.35 -2.79
CA ASP A 183 -51.41 11.37 -1.59
C ASP A 183 -50.76 10.62 -0.42
N LEU A 184 -49.57 10.04 -0.64
CA LEU A 184 -48.73 9.53 0.44
C LEU A 184 -47.91 10.70 0.97
N SER A 185 -48.12 11.07 2.23
CA SER A 185 -47.29 12.09 2.88
C SER A 185 -45.80 11.76 2.68
N VAL A 186 -44.97 12.79 2.51
CA VAL A 186 -43.51 12.68 2.27
C VAL A 186 -42.82 11.72 3.26
N VAL A 187 -43.39 11.59 4.47
CA VAL A 187 -42.97 10.68 5.53
C VAL A 187 -43.09 9.20 5.15
N ILE A 188 -44.17 8.79 4.47
CA ILE A 188 -44.40 7.37 4.12
C ILE A 188 -43.49 6.95 2.95
N ILE A 189 -43.24 7.86 1.99
CA ILE A 189 -42.30 7.62 0.89
C ILE A 189 -40.86 7.51 1.43
N SER A 190 -40.48 8.39 2.38
CA SER A 190 -39.19 8.31 3.08
C SER A 190 -39.03 7.01 3.87
N MET A 191 -40.07 6.54 4.58
CA MET A 191 -40.06 5.26 5.28
C MET A 191 -39.91 4.07 4.34
N LEU A 192 -40.63 4.04 3.22
CA LEU A 192 -40.53 2.95 2.25
C LEU A 192 -39.17 2.91 1.56
N ILE A 193 -38.60 4.06 1.23
CA ILE A 193 -37.23 4.14 0.69
C ILE A 193 -36.23 3.62 1.73
N MET A 194 -36.33 4.05 2.99
CA MET A 194 -35.46 3.51 4.05
C MET A 194 -35.61 2.00 4.22
N ILE A 195 -36.83 1.47 4.23
CA ILE A 195 -37.07 0.02 4.39
C ILE A 195 -36.48 -0.77 3.21
N VAL A 196 -36.63 -0.29 1.98
CA VAL A 196 -36.04 -0.96 0.80
C VAL A 196 -34.51 -0.87 0.85
N THR A 197 -33.92 0.28 1.20
CA THR A 197 -32.47 0.46 1.32
C THR A 197 -31.87 -0.42 2.42
N VAL A 198 -32.57 -0.62 3.54
CA VAL A 198 -32.13 -1.50 4.63
C VAL A 198 -32.21 -2.98 4.24
N ILE A 199 -33.25 -3.38 3.50
CA ILE A 199 -33.44 -4.79 3.10
C ILE A 199 -32.52 -5.18 1.94
N THR A 200 -32.28 -4.31 0.96
CA THR A 200 -31.46 -4.63 -0.22
C THR A 200 -29.99 -4.23 -0.09
N GLY A 201 -29.63 -3.43 0.92
CA GLY A 201 -28.25 -2.98 1.15
C GLY A 201 -27.70 -2.03 0.07
N THR A 202 -28.57 -1.46 -0.77
CA THR A 202 -28.20 -0.60 -1.90
C THR A 202 -28.72 0.82 -1.69
N GLU A 203 -27.82 1.80 -1.55
CA GLU A 203 -28.19 3.23 -1.52
C GLU A 203 -28.82 3.65 -2.86
N LEU A 204 -30.08 4.08 -2.83
CA LEU A 204 -30.78 4.64 -3.98
C LEU A 204 -30.59 6.17 -3.97
N VAL A 205 -29.53 6.64 -4.63
CA VAL A 205 -29.30 8.08 -4.83
C VAL A 205 -30.21 8.59 -5.95
N ILE A 206 -31.25 9.35 -5.58
CA ILE A 206 -32.10 10.06 -6.54
C ILE A 206 -31.37 11.34 -6.95
N SER A 207 -30.75 11.34 -8.13
CA SER A 207 -30.22 12.57 -8.73
C SER A 207 -31.36 13.44 -9.27
N ARG A 208 -31.45 14.68 -8.77
CA ARG A 208 -32.21 15.77 -9.39
C ARG A 208 -31.41 16.22 -10.63
N ASP A 209 -31.90 15.90 -11.82
CA ASP A 209 -31.36 16.44 -13.07
C ASP A 209 -31.81 17.90 -13.23
N ASP A 210 -30.83 18.81 -13.19
CA ASP A 210 -30.64 19.98 -14.05
C ASP A 210 -31.90 20.69 -14.60
N GLU A 211 -32.48 21.57 -13.78
CA GLU A 211 -33.11 22.81 -14.24
C GLU A 211 -32.40 23.99 -13.59
N GLU A 212 -31.21 24.32 -14.10
CA GLU A 212 -30.69 25.70 -14.22
C GLU A 212 -29.32 25.67 -14.88
N ARG A 213 -29.33 25.31 -16.17
CA ARG A 213 -28.31 25.77 -17.09
C ARG A 213 -28.52 27.29 -17.23
N ASN A 214 -27.47 28.06 -16.96
CA ASN A 214 -27.37 29.51 -17.12
C ASN A 214 -27.85 30.35 -15.93
N ARG A 215 -26.97 30.52 -14.93
CA ARG A 215 -26.52 31.85 -14.52
C ARG A 215 -25.16 31.75 -13.81
N GLU A 216 -24.25 32.56 -14.31
CA GLU A 216 -23.13 33.14 -13.58
C GLU A 216 -21.95 32.22 -13.22
N SER A 217 -21.03 32.18 -14.18
CA SER A 217 -19.63 32.54 -13.96
C SER A 217 -19.39 33.39 -12.70
N SER A 218 -18.91 32.79 -11.61
CA SER A 218 -17.87 33.34 -10.72
C SER A 218 -17.67 32.44 -9.49
N VAL A 219 -16.43 31.93 -9.34
CA VAL A 219 -15.57 31.77 -8.13
C VAL A 219 -16.22 31.81 -6.72
N PRO A 220 -15.69 31.18 -5.64
CA PRO A 220 -14.64 30.14 -5.45
C PRO A 220 -15.16 28.85 -4.75
N TYR A 221 -14.37 27.78 -4.78
CA TYR A 221 -14.59 26.61 -3.92
C TYR A 221 -14.21 26.89 -2.46
N PRO A 222 -15.04 26.46 -1.49
CA PRO A 222 -14.49 25.82 -0.30
C PRO A 222 -15.17 24.48 0.02
N GLY A 223 -14.32 23.48 0.25
CA GLY A 223 -14.52 22.39 1.20
C GLY A 223 -15.68 21.44 0.98
N LEU A 224 -15.41 20.21 0.53
CA LEU A 224 -16.12 19.05 1.05
C LEU A 224 -15.31 17.75 0.93
N ILE A 225 -15.32 17.07 2.06
CA ILE A 225 -14.71 15.81 2.46
C ILE A 225 -15.23 14.65 1.59
N PRO A 226 -14.39 13.70 1.13
CA PRO A 226 -14.90 12.44 0.60
C PRO A 226 -15.26 11.48 1.75
N PRO A 227 -16.41 10.77 1.69
CA PRO A 227 -16.75 9.72 2.63
C PRO A 227 -15.94 8.46 2.37
N ALA A 228 -15.61 7.78 3.46
CA ALA A 228 -14.88 6.52 3.52
C ALA A 228 -15.63 5.35 2.86
N LEU A 229 -14.88 4.40 2.29
CA LEU A 229 -15.08 2.96 2.49
C LEU A 229 -14.01 2.14 1.74
N SER A 230 -13.08 1.54 2.48
CA SER A 230 -12.97 0.08 2.49
C SER A 230 -12.27 -0.40 3.77
N ALA A 231 -12.72 -1.57 4.20
CA ALA A 231 -12.51 -2.20 5.49
C ALA A 231 -11.04 -2.53 5.83
N GLY A 232 -10.75 -2.53 7.14
CA GLY A 232 -10.00 -3.62 7.76
C GLY A 232 -8.51 -3.43 8.02
N SER A 233 -8.15 -2.44 8.84
CA SER A 233 -6.99 -2.56 9.75
C SER A 233 -7.15 -1.55 10.89
N GLN A 234 -7.92 -1.91 11.90
CA GLN A 234 -7.62 -1.40 13.24
C GLN A 234 -6.38 -2.16 13.70
N GLU A 235 -5.27 -1.45 13.88
CA GLU A 235 -4.50 -1.52 15.13
C GLU A 235 -3.59 -0.28 15.22
N HIS A 236 -3.96 0.56 16.19
CA HIS A 236 -3.16 1.51 16.97
C HIS A 236 -2.30 2.56 16.26
N GLY A 237 -2.74 3.81 16.45
CA GLY A 237 -2.02 5.01 16.08
C GLY A 237 -0.64 5.12 16.73
N LEU A 238 0.34 5.46 15.91
CA LEU A 238 1.54 6.17 16.32
C LEU A 238 1.64 7.41 15.43
N SER A 239 1.05 8.51 15.89
CA SER A 239 1.45 9.83 15.43
C SER A 239 2.88 10.07 15.91
N PHE A 240 3.86 9.87 15.04
CA PHE A 240 5.22 10.30 15.34
C PHE A 240 5.36 11.81 15.05
N SER A 241 4.86 12.61 16.00
CA SER A 241 5.40 13.94 16.23
C SER A 241 6.72 13.76 16.96
N TYR A 242 7.85 14.04 16.31
CA TYR A 242 9.15 14.05 16.98
C TYR A 242 9.57 15.49 17.25
N PRO A 243 9.49 15.96 18.51
CA PRO A 243 10.24 17.12 18.96
C PRO A 243 11.59 16.62 19.48
N ILE A 244 12.66 16.68 18.69
CA ILE A 244 14.02 16.46 19.21
C ILE A 244 14.95 17.57 18.69
N TRP A 245 14.81 18.72 19.32
CA TRP A 245 15.92 19.65 19.50
C TRP A 245 16.88 19.02 20.51
N ARG A 246 17.96 18.39 20.02
CA ARG A 246 19.15 18.18 20.83
C ARG A 246 20.32 18.96 20.24
N ARG A 247 20.60 20.05 20.95
CA ARG A 247 21.85 20.80 21.03
C ARG A 247 23.03 19.83 20.96
N LEU A 248 23.76 19.80 19.85
CA LEU A 248 25.11 19.23 19.83
C LEU A 248 26.07 20.31 20.33
N VAL A 249 26.63 20.06 21.51
CA VAL A 249 27.79 20.78 22.04
C VAL A 249 29.01 20.31 21.24
N PRO A 250 29.92 21.21 20.82
CA PRO A 250 31.09 20.82 20.05
C PRO A 250 32.19 20.27 20.98
N VAL A 251 32.71 19.08 20.67
CA VAL A 251 34.13 18.70 20.81
C VAL A 251 34.47 17.71 19.70
#